data_AF-A0A9F5ISY4-F1
#
_entry.id   AF-A0A9F5ISY4-F1
#
_cell.length_a   1.000
_cell.length_b   1.000
_cell.length_c   1.000
_cell.angle_alpha   90.00
_cell.angle_beta   90.00
_cell.angle_gamma   90.00
#
_symmetry.space_group_name_H-M   'P 1'
#
loop_
_entity.id
_entity.type
_entity.pdbx_description
1 polymer ?
#
loop_
_entity_poly.entity_id
_entity_poly.type
_entity_poly.pdbx_seq_one_letter_code
_entity_poly.pdbx_strand_id
1 'polypeptide(L)'
;MAQFFSLADCEVIGFDLDHTLCRYNLVESARLIYDSFAQYMVKERGYDKELLDVIPENWDFCCKGLVLDLEEGNFLKLAEDGTILRASHGTKHMTSGEILEKYGRREWKHFKTMSGMVSRSAKYYAYDNYFDLPGALLCARIVDDLDKRSPRRKYDFWKDMVAAIQYNYKTSAFKESSSLLSTLGYGR
;
A
#
# COMPACT_ATOMS: atom_id res chain seq x y z
N MET A 1 23.51 26.86 7.54
CA MET A 1 22.58 27.99 7.80
C MET A 1 21.20 27.53 7.38
N ALA A 2 20.18 27.64 8.24
CA ALA A 2 18.81 27.29 7.85
C ALA A 2 18.31 28.30 6.83
N GLN A 3 17.87 27.84 5.67
CA GLN A 3 17.27 28.68 4.65
C GLN A 3 15.83 28.98 5.08
N PHE A 4 15.50 30.24 5.28
CA PHE A 4 14.13 30.65 5.64
C PHE A 4 13.28 30.74 4.37
N PHE A 5 12.06 30.21 4.46
CA PHE A 5 11.04 30.30 3.42
C PHE A 5 10.02 31.37 3.81
N SER A 6 9.70 32.28 2.89
CA SER A 6 8.71 33.35 3.07
C SER A 6 7.62 33.24 2.01
N LEU A 7 6.36 33.13 2.44
CA LEU A 7 5.21 33.14 1.53
C LEU A 7 5.03 34.49 0.81
N ALA A 8 5.56 35.57 1.39
CA ALA A 8 5.51 36.90 0.77
C ALA A 8 6.38 37.00 -0.50
N ASP A 9 7.34 36.09 -0.65
CA ASP A 9 8.22 36.02 -1.82
C ASP A 9 7.60 35.18 -2.96
N CYS A 10 6.42 34.58 -2.74
CA CYS A 10 5.74 33.74 -3.72
C CYS A 10 4.66 34.54 -4.49
N GLU A 11 4.84 34.71 -5.80
CA GLU A 11 3.82 35.32 -6.68
C GLU A 11 2.65 34.38 -6.99
N VAL A 12 2.92 33.07 -6.98
CA VAL A 12 1.94 32.02 -7.27
C VAL A 12 2.10 30.90 -6.26
N ILE A 13 0.98 30.38 -5.78
CA ILE A 13 0.93 29.21 -4.90
C ILE A 13 0.08 28.14 -5.57
N GLY A 14 0.72 27.05 -5.96
CA GLY A 14 0.05 25.86 -6.49
C GLY A 14 -0.37 24.94 -5.35
N PHE A 15 -1.60 24.45 -5.41
CA PHE A 15 -2.10 23.43 -4.49
C PHE A 15 -2.39 22.16 -5.27
N ASP A 16 -2.03 21.02 -4.68
CA ASP A 16 -2.57 19.74 -5.11
C ASP A 16 -4.09 19.71 -4.86
N LEU A 17 -4.82 18.94 -5.66
CA LEU A 17 -6.26 18.83 -5.51
C LEU A 17 -6.59 17.83 -4.41
N ASP A 18 -6.28 16.57 -4.63
CA ASP A 18 -6.73 15.46 -3.80
C ASP A 18 -5.95 15.40 -2.49
N HIS A 19 -6.66 15.22 -1.37
CA HIS A 19 -6.10 15.27 -0.02
C HIS A 19 -5.44 16.60 0.40
N THR A 20 -5.47 17.63 -0.46
CA THR A 20 -5.00 18.99 -0.16
C THR A 20 -6.15 19.99 -0.20
N LEU A 21 -6.71 20.30 -1.37
CA LEU A 21 -7.92 21.14 -1.49
C LEU A 21 -9.21 20.32 -1.30
N CYS A 22 -9.30 19.16 -1.93
CA CYS A 22 -10.39 18.21 -1.81
C CYS A 22 -10.09 17.22 -0.67
N ARG A 23 -10.91 17.26 0.39
CA ARG A 23 -10.73 16.40 1.57
C ARG A 23 -11.73 15.26 1.54
N TYR A 24 -11.21 14.05 1.48
CA TYR A 24 -12.00 12.81 1.51
C TYR A 24 -12.24 12.33 2.94
N ASN A 25 -13.35 11.60 3.15
CA ASN A 25 -13.52 10.78 4.34
C ASN A 25 -12.63 9.54 4.19
N LEU A 26 -11.52 9.51 4.94
CA LEU A 26 -10.51 8.47 4.81
C LEU A 26 -11.05 7.06 5.08
N VAL A 27 -12.02 6.89 5.99
CA VAL A 27 -12.58 5.57 6.30
C VAL A 27 -13.36 5.03 5.10
N GLU A 28 -14.26 5.85 4.54
CA GLU A 28 -15.07 5.46 3.39
C GLU A 28 -14.24 5.28 2.12
N SER A 29 -13.29 6.20 1.88
CA SER A 29 -12.38 6.10 0.74
C SER A 29 -11.46 4.88 0.84
N ALA A 30 -10.92 4.58 2.01
CA ALA A 30 -10.08 3.40 2.21
C ALA A 30 -10.85 2.12 1.91
N ARG A 31 -12.08 2.01 2.44
CA ARG A 31 -12.98 0.89 2.17
C ARG A 31 -13.25 0.72 0.68
N LEU A 32 -13.63 1.80 0.01
CA LEU A 32 -13.92 1.78 -1.42
C LEU A 32 -12.72 1.29 -2.24
N ILE A 33 -11.52 1.80 -1.94
CA ILE A 33 -10.26 1.41 -2.61
C ILE A 33 -9.96 -0.07 -2.40
N TYR A 34 -10.03 -0.54 -1.17
CA TYR A 34 -9.82 -1.94 -0.87
C TYR A 34 -10.81 -2.83 -1.61
N ASP A 35 -12.11 -2.54 -1.49
CA ASP A 35 -13.18 -3.36 -2.08
C ASP A 35 -12.97 -3.46 -3.59
N SER A 36 -12.60 -2.35 -4.21
CA SER A 36 -12.35 -2.26 -5.64
C SER A 36 -11.12 -3.07 -6.08
N PHE A 37 -10.03 -3.04 -5.31
CA PHE A 37 -8.85 -3.89 -5.56
C PHE A 37 -9.16 -5.36 -5.33
N ALA A 38 -9.77 -5.71 -4.19
CA ALA A 38 -10.10 -7.08 -3.83
C ALA A 38 -11.06 -7.72 -4.84
N GLN A 39 -12.08 -6.98 -5.30
CA GLN A 39 -12.97 -7.45 -6.35
C GLN A 39 -12.23 -7.78 -7.65
N TYR A 40 -11.30 -6.93 -8.08
CA TYR A 40 -10.47 -7.19 -9.26
C TYR A 40 -9.62 -8.45 -9.07
N MET A 41 -8.94 -8.58 -7.91
CA MET A 41 -8.10 -9.74 -7.60
C MET A 41 -8.90 -11.05 -7.61
N VAL A 42 -10.11 -11.05 -7.04
CA VAL A 42 -10.96 -12.25 -7.01
C VAL A 42 -11.53 -12.58 -8.39
N LYS A 43 -12.12 -11.60 -9.08
CA LYS A 43 -12.84 -11.83 -10.35
C LYS A 43 -11.92 -12.07 -11.53
N GLU A 44 -10.87 -11.25 -11.67
CA GLU A 44 -10.03 -11.23 -12.87
C GLU A 44 -8.76 -12.07 -12.70
N ARG A 45 -8.32 -12.30 -11.47
CA ARG A 45 -7.06 -13.00 -11.16
C ARG A 45 -7.24 -14.32 -10.40
N GLY A 46 -8.45 -14.62 -9.94
CA GLY A 46 -8.78 -15.90 -9.31
C GLY A 46 -8.23 -16.07 -7.89
N TYR A 47 -7.98 -14.98 -7.17
CA TYR A 47 -7.62 -15.05 -5.75
C TYR A 47 -8.81 -15.49 -4.88
N ASP A 48 -8.53 -15.90 -3.64
CA ASP A 48 -9.55 -16.38 -2.71
C ASP A 48 -10.63 -15.32 -2.43
N LYS A 49 -11.89 -15.75 -2.35
CA LYS A 49 -13.03 -14.90 -2.02
C LYS A 49 -12.95 -14.33 -0.60
N GLU A 50 -12.22 -14.99 0.30
CA GLU A 50 -11.92 -14.47 1.64
C GLU A 50 -11.28 -13.08 1.62
N LEU A 51 -10.66 -12.65 0.51
CA LEU A 51 -10.15 -11.28 0.37
C LEU A 51 -11.26 -10.22 0.43
N LEU A 52 -12.52 -10.56 0.16
CA LEU A 52 -13.67 -9.66 0.21
C LEU A 52 -14.21 -9.47 1.64
N ASP A 53 -13.83 -10.34 2.58
CA ASP A 53 -14.37 -10.37 3.93
C ASP A 53 -13.45 -9.60 4.90
N VAL A 54 -13.60 -8.28 4.94
CA VAL A 54 -12.84 -7.38 5.83
C VAL A 54 -13.71 -6.86 6.97
N ILE A 55 -13.21 -7.01 8.20
CA ILE A 55 -13.86 -6.46 9.41
C ILE A 55 -13.17 -5.15 9.83
N PRO A 56 -13.85 -4.27 10.58
CA PRO A 56 -13.32 -2.97 10.99
C PRO A 56 -11.91 -3.02 11.62
N GLU A 57 -11.61 -4.06 12.39
CA GLU A 57 -10.36 -4.24 13.12
C GLU A 57 -9.16 -4.48 12.19
N ASN A 58 -9.38 -4.96 10.96
CA ASN A 58 -8.29 -5.13 10.00
C ASN A 58 -7.66 -3.80 9.56
N TRP A 59 -8.41 -2.70 9.62
CA TRP A 59 -7.96 -1.40 9.11
C TRP A 59 -6.85 -0.78 9.93
N ASP A 60 -6.69 -1.19 11.20
CA ASP A 60 -5.58 -0.77 12.07
C ASP A 60 -4.20 -1.17 11.52
N PHE A 61 -4.17 -2.12 10.57
CA PHE A 61 -2.97 -2.48 9.82
C PHE A 61 -2.46 -1.32 8.94
N CYS A 62 -3.36 -0.55 8.34
CA CYS A 62 -3.03 0.48 7.35
C CYS A 62 -2.40 1.71 8.03
N CYS A 63 -1.09 1.87 7.89
CA CYS A 63 -0.34 3.01 8.39
C CYS A 63 0.46 3.67 7.27
N LYS A 64 0.32 4.99 7.08
CA LYS A 64 1.08 5.74 6.07
C LYS A 64 2.59 5.57 6.30
N GLY A 65 3.35 5.37 5.24
CA GLY A 65 4.80 5.12 5.27
C GLY A 65 5.15 3.69 5.69
N LEU A 66 4.27 2.72 5.44
CA LEU A 66 4.62 1.29 5.46
C LEU A 66 5.41 0.93 4.22
N VAL A 67 6.33 -0.01 4.37
CA VAL A 67 7.13 -0.57 3.27
C VAL A 67 6.84 -2.06 3.18
N LEU A 68 6.35 -2.51 2.02
CA LEU A 68 6.22 -3.92 1.70
C LEU A 68 7.54 -4.42 1.10
N ASP A 69 8.19 -5.37 1.76
CA ASP A 69 9.25 -6.20 1.19
C ASP A 69 8.60 -7.32 0.38
N LEU A 70 8.65 -7.20 -0.95
CA LEU A 70 8.04 -8.14 -1.89
C LEU A 70 8.81 -9.46 -2.00
N GLU A 71 10.08 -9.48 -1.62
CA GLU A 71 10.87 -10.71 -1.64
C GLU A 71 10.44 -11.65 -0.50
N GLU A 72 10.06 -11.05 0.63
CA GLU A 72 9.85 -11.76 1.90
C GLU A 72 8.42 -11.68 2.45
N GLY A 73 7.51 -10.96 1.78
CA GLY A 73 6.11 -10.80 2.22
C GLY A 73 5.97 -10.05 3.55
N ASN A 74 6.95 -9.22 3.89
CA ASN A 74 6.96 -8.49 5.17
C ASN A 74 6.55 -7.04 4.98
N PHE A 75 5.88 -6.49 5.98
CA PHE A 75 5.59 -5.07 6.06
C PHE A 75 6.42 -4.45 7.16
N LEU A 76 7.08 -3.34 6.86
CA LEU A 76 8.03 -2.68 7.74
C LEU A 76 7.60 -1.24 7.97
N LYS A 77 7.67 -0.80 9.23
CA LYS A 77 7.64 0.60 9.61
C LYS A 77 9.04 1.00 10.03
N LEU A 78 9.64 1.91 9.28
CA LEU A 78 11.02 2.35 9.49
C LEU A 78 11.06 3.72 10.18
N ALA A 79 12.10 3.94 10.99
CA ALA A 79 12.51 5.26 11.43
C ALA A 79 13.26 6.00 10.33
N GLU A 80 13.54 7.29 10.55
CA GLU A 80 14.29 8.13 9.60
C GLU A 80 15.70 7.60 9.31
N ASP A 81 16.34 6.95 10.29
CA ASP A 81 17.66 6.33 10.15
C ASP A 81 17.61 4.90 9.58
N GLY A 82 16.41 4.38 9.29
CA GLY A 82 16.20 3.03 8.75
C GLY A 82 15.99 1.93 9.78
N THR A 83 15.99 2.27 11.07
CA THR A 83 15.68 1.31 12.13
C THR A 83 14.26 0.76 11.96
N ILE A 84 14.10 -0.57 12.00
CA ILE A 84 12.79 -1.22 11.98
C ILE A 84 12.09 -1.00 13.33
N LEU A 85 11.07 -0.14 13.30
CA LEU A 85 10.21 0.16 14.45
C LEU A 85 9.16 -0.92 14.68
N ARG A 86 8.53 -1.39 13.59
CA ARG A 86 7.52 -2.46 13.60
C ARG A 86 7.68 -3.30 12.34
N ALA A 87 7.35 -4.58 12.45
CA ALA A 87 7.29 -5.48 11.30
C ALA A 87 6.10 -6.43 11.42
N SER A 88 5.58 -6.89 10.29
CA SER A 88 4.68 -8.04 10.18
C SER A 88 5.10 -8.92 9.02
N HIS A 89 4.70 -10.19 9.08
CA HIS A 89 4.68 -11.08 7.91
C HIS A 89 3.23 -11.33 7.55
N GLY A 90 2.81 -10.92 6.35
CA GLY A 90 1.40 -10.74 6.06
C GLY A 90 0.72 -9.88 7.12
N THR A 91 -0.43 -10.33 7.66
CA THR A 91 -1.13 -9.61 8.74
C THR A 91 -0.59 -9.92 10.14
N LYS A 92 0.30 -10.91 10.29
CA LYS A 92 0.83 -11.32 11.58
C LYS A 92 1.98 -10.42 12.04
N HIS A 93 1.76 -9.66 13.11
CA HIS A 93 2.81 -8.85 13.72
C HIS A 93 3.98 -9.69 14.22
N MET A 94 5.20 -9.21 13.98
CA MET A 94 6.42 -9.76 14.55
C MET A 94 6.68 -9.13 15.92
N THR A 95 7.03 -9.97 16.88
CA THR A 95 7.57 -9.57 18.17
C THR A 95 8.95 -8.94 18.03
N SER A 96 9.38 -8.22 19.07
CA SER A 96 10.74 -7.66 19.11
C SER A 96 11.84 -8.72 18.99
N GLY A 97 11.59 -9.95 19.48
CA GLY A 97 12.50 -11.08 19.35
C GLY A 97 12.60 -11.57 17.90
N GLU A 98 11.45 -11.79 17.25
CA GLU A 98 11.39 -12.20 15.83
C GLU A 98 12.04 -11.16 14.90
N ILE A 99 11.85 -9.86 15.17
CA ILE A 99 12.53 -8.78 14.43
C ILE A 99 14.04 -8.87 14.60
N LEU A 100 14.52 -9.08 15.83
CA LEU A 100 15.97 -9.18 16.10
C LEU A 100 16.58 -10.44 15.46
N GLU A 101 15.87 -11.56 15.52
CA GLU A 101 16.29 -12.81 14.89
C GLU A 101 16.38 -12.66 13.36
N LYS A 102 15.38 -12.04 12.74
CA LYS A 102 15.30 -11.90 11.27
C LYS A 102 16.22 -10.80 10.72
N TYR A 103 16.27 -9.64 11.39
CA TYR A 103 16.95 -8.44 10.88
C TYR A 103 18.21 -8.07 11.66
N GLY A 104 18.64 -8.90 12.61
CA GLY A 104 19.82 -8.64 13.44
C GLY A 104 19.67 -7.32 14.19
N ARG A 105 20.40 -6.29 13.77
CA ARG A 105 20.40 -4.95 14.39
C ARG A 105 19.14 -4.12 14.08
N ARG A 106 18.02 -4.76 13.71
CA ARG A 106 16.79 -4.11 13.23
C ARG A 106 17.04 -3.24 11.99
N GLU A 107 17.97 -3.65 11.15
CA GLU A 107 18.30 -2.93 9.92
C GLU A 107 17.74 -3.69 8.72
N TRP A 108 16.99 -3.01 7.88
CA TRP A 108 16.50 -3.61 6.64
C TRP A 108 17.53 -3.46 5.51
N LYS A 109 17.90 -4.58 4.88
CA LYS A 109 18.95 -4.66 3.83
C LYS A 109 18.79 -3.64 2.70
N HIS A 110 17.56 -3.28 2.35
CA HIS A 110 17.25 -2.40 1.23
C HIS A 110 17.17 -0.93 1.61
N PHE A 111 17.25 -0.58 2.90
CA PHE A 111 17.06 0.81 3.35
C PHE A 111 18.06 1.78 2.71
N LYS A 112 19.36 1.42 2.68
CA LYS A 112 20.40 2.27 2.07
C LYS A 112 20.25 2.44 0.56
N THR A 113 19.58 1.50 -0.10
CA THR A 113 19.27 1.55 -1.53
C THR A 113 17.90 2.12 -1.84
N MET A 114 17.10 2.41 -0.80
CA MET A 114 15.81 3.09 -0.90
C MET A 114 16.03 4.59 -1.16
N SER A 115 16.66 4.93 -2.28
CA SER A 115 16.52 6.25 -2.87
C SER A 115 15.13 6.32 -3.52
N GLY A 116 14.40 7.43 -3.39
CA GLY A 116 12.99 7.60 -3.81
C GLY A 116 12.66 7.39 -5.30
N MET A 117 13.52 6.74 -6.08
CA MET A 117 13.23 6.22 -7.41
C MET A 117 12.99 4.72 -7.38
N VAL A 118 11.81 4.33 -7.86
CA VAL A 118 11.33 2.97 -8.10
C VAL A 118 12.42 2.12 -8.77
N SER A 119 12.92 1.11 -8.04
CA SER A 119 13.81 0.10 -8.59
C SER A 119 13.11 -0.69 -9.71
N ARG A 120 13.79 -0.88 -10.85
CA ARG A 120 13.28 -1.57 -12.06
C ARG A 120 12.85 -3.03 -11.81
N SER A 121 13.36 -3.65 -10.75
CA SER A 121 12.75 -4.84 -10.14
C SER A 121 12.16 -4.39 -8.81
N ALA A 122 10.83 -4.34 -8.68
CA ALA A 122 10.20 -3.95 -7.42
C ALA A 122 10.48 -5.02 -6.36
N LYS A 123 11.59 -4.88 -5.64
CA LYS A 123 11.90 -5.69 -4.45
C LYS A 123 11.07 -5.26 -3.26
N TYR A 124 10.56 -4.03 -3.33
CA TYR A 124 9.73 -3.45 -2.30
C TYR A 124 8.81 -2.38 -2.88
N TYR A 125 7.80 -2.01 -2.09
CA TYR A 125 6.87 -0.92 -2.38
C TYR A 125 6.64 -0.07 -1.11
N ALA A 126 6.60 1.25 -1.26
CA ALA A 126 6.34 2.17 -0.15
C ALA A 126 4.93 2.76 -0.30
N TYR A 127 4.10 2.60 0.73
CA TYR A 127 2.76 3.17 0.80
C TYR A 127 2.83 4.57 1.42
N ASP A 128 3.11 5.58 0.59
CA ASP A 128 3.38 6.96 1.02
C ASP A 128 2.21 7.93 0.81
N ASN A 129 1.10 7.46 0.23
CA ASN A 129 -0.11 8.23 -0.07
C ASN A 129 -1.36 7.45 0.38
N TYR A 130 -2.54 8.06 0.26
CA TYR A 130 -3.80 7.43 0.70
C TYR A 130 -4.54 6.69 -0.42
N PHE A 131 -4.10 6.81 -1.68
CA PHE A 131 -4.75 6.20 -2.84
C PHE A 131 -4.46 4.71 -2.98
N ASP A 132 -3.32 4.26 -2.45
CA ASP A 132 -2.88 2.87 -2.52
C ASP A 132 -2.72 2.20 -1.15
N LEU A 133 -2.73 2.98 -0.05
CA LEU A 133 -2.54 2.48 1.31
C LEU A 133 -3.49 1.32 1.68
N PRO A 134 -4.78 1.31 1.32
CA PRO A 134 -5.66 0.16 1.55
C PRO A 134 -5.15 -1.13 0.89
N GLY A 135 -4.40 -1.01 -0.20
CA GLY A 135 -3.72 -2.11 -0.87
C GLY A 135 -2.66 -2.78 0.01
N ALA A 136 -2.14 -2.14 1.06
CA ALA A 136 -1.21 -2.75 2.00
C ALA A 136 -1.87 -3.90 2.76
N LEU A 137 -3.07 -3.69 3.30
CA LEU A 137 -3.86 -4.74 3.96
C LEU A 137 -4.20 -5.87 2.99
N LEU A 138 -4.58 -5.54 1.75
CA LEU A 138 -4.88 -6.54 0.74
C LEU A 138 -3.66 -7.42 0.43
N CYS A 139 -2.49 -6.80 0.22
CA CYS A 139 -1.24 -7.52 0.01
C CYS A 139 -0.87 -8.39 1.22
N ALA A 140 -1.11 -7.91 2.44
CA ALA A 140 -0.85 -8.67 3.66
C ALA A 140 -1.71 -9.93 3.74
N ARG A 141 -3.00 -9.83 3.41
CA ARG A 141 -3.91 -10.98 3.37
C ARG A 141 -3.59 -11.96 2.24
N ILE A 142 -3.11 -11.45 1.09
CA ILE A 142 -2.60 -12.30 0.00
C ILE A 142 -1.39 -13.09 0.47
N VAL A 143 -0.45 -12.47 1.19
CA VAL A 143 0.70 -13.19 1.79
C VAL A 143 0.20 -14.30 2.71
N ASP A 144 -0.73 -14.00 3.62
CA ASP A 144 -1.29 -15.01 4.54
C ASP A 144 -1.93 -16.20 3.80
N ASP A 145 -2.69 -15.96 2.73
CA ASP A 145 -3.32 -17.01 1.92
C ASP A 145 -2.26 -17.85 1.16
N LEU A 146 -1.27 -17.20 0.55
CA LEU A 146 -0.20 -17.87 -0.17
C LEU A 146 0.63 -18.77 0.75
N ASP A 147 0.92 -18.32 1.97
CA ASP A 147 1.69 -19.09 2.94
C ASP A 147 0.92 -20.33 3.44
N LYS A 148 -0.40 -20.23 3.60
CA LYS A 148 -1.26 -21.39 3.93
C LYS A 148 -1.24 -22.44 2.81
N ARG A 149 -1.28 -22.00 1.55
CA ARG A 149 -1.40 -22.89 0.37
C ARG A 149 -0.07 -23.47 -0.09
N SER A 150 1.02 -22.71 0.04
CA SER A 150 2.34 -23.10 -0.48
C SER A 150 3.45 -22.43 0.32
N PRO A 151 3.76 -22.94 1.53
CA PRO A 151 4.87 -22.44 2.32
C PRO A 151 6.16 -22.48 1.48
N ARG A 152 6.90 -21.35 1.42
CA ARG A 152 8.19 -21.17 0.70
C ARG A 152 8.13 -20.83 -0.79
N ARG A 153 6.96 -20.46 -1.34
CA ARG A 153 6.91 -19.91 -2.72
C ARG A 153 7.37 -18.45 -2.72
N LYS A 154 8.05 -18.03 -3.79
CA LYS A 154 8.29 -16.60 -4.04
C LYS A 154 6.97 -15.87 -4.28
N TYR A 155 6.83 -14.67 -3.72
CA TYR A 155 5.68 -13.80 -3.97
C TYR A 155 5.81 -13.16 -5.36
N ASP A 156 4.86 -13.47 -6.25
CA ASP A 156 4.76 -12.91 -7.62
C ASP A 156 3.38 -12.23 -7.85
N PHE A 157 2.71 -11.84 -6.76
CA PHE A 157 1.40 -11.19 -6.82
C PHE A 157 1.48 -9.69 -7.16
N TRP A 158 2.68 -9.09 -7.11
CA TRP A 158 2.83 -7.64 -7.31
C TRP A 158 2.38 -7.17 -8.69
N LYS A 159 2.61 -7.97 -9.73
CA LYS A 159 2.12 -7.67 -11.09
C LYS A 159 0.59 -7.59 -11.17
N ASP A 160 -0.10 -8.42 -10.38
CA ASP A 160 -1.56 -8.43 -10.32
C ASP A 160 -2.06 -7.22 -9.52
N MET A 161 -1.36 -6.87 -8.43
CA MET A 161 -1.64 -5.65 -7.66
C MET A 161 -1.48 -4.38 -8.52
N VAL A 162 -0.40 -4.29 -9.31
CA VAL A 162 -0.20 -3.19 -10.27
C VAL A 162 -1.33 -3.16 -11.30
N ALA A 163 -1.75 -4.32 -11.80
CA ALA A 163 -2.89 -4.39 -12.73
C ALA A 163 -4.20 -3.93 -12.09
N ALA A 164 -4.44 -4.24 -10.81
CA ALA A 164 -5.60 -3.78 -10.05
C ALA A 164 -5.61 -2.27 -9.84
N ILE A 165 -4.46 -1.68 -9.49
CA ILE A 165 -4.28 -0.22 -9.38
C ILE A 165 -4.56 0.43 -10.74
N GLN A 166 -3.93 -0.07 -11.81
CA GLN A 166 -4.12 0.46 -13.15
C GLN A 166 -5.56 0.32 -13.64
N TYR A 167 -6.26 -0.76 -13.30
CA TYR A 167 -7.66 -0.94 -13.65
C TYR A 167 -8.55 0.13 -13.01
N ASN A 168 -8.32 0.43 -11.74
CA ASN A 168 -9.18 1.34 -10.97
C ASN A 168 -8.93 2.82 -11.20
N TYR A 169 -7.70 3.19 -11.56
CA TYR A 169 -7.34 4.56 -11.88
C TYR A 169 -7.25 4.84 -13.39
N LYS A 170 -7.58 3.87 -14.24
CA LYS A 170 -7.67 4.09 -15.70
C LYS A 170 -8.91 4.90 -16.04
N THR A 171 -8.70 5.97 -16.78
CA THR A 171 -9.76 6.83 -17.29
C THR A 171 -10.71 6.12 -18.26
N SER A 172 -10.29 5.06 -18.94
CA SER A 172 -11.22 4.25 -19.75
C SER A 172 -12.25 3.49 -18.91
N ALA A 173 -11.94 3.20 -17.65
CA ALA A 173 -12.88 2.59 -16.70
C ALA A 173 -13.97 3.58 -16.23
N PHE A 174 -13.95 4.84 -16.70
CA PHE A 174 -15.02 5.82 -16.49
C PHE A 174 -16.32 5.49 -17.24
N LYS A 175 -16.25 4.70 -18.32
CA LYS A 175 -17.42 4.39 -19.16
C LYS A 175 -18.19 3.13 -18.74
N GLU A 176 -17.57 2.26 -17.96
CA GLU A 176 -18.19 1.02 -17.46
C GLU A 176 -18.43 1.16 -15.95
N SER A 177 -19.66 0.93 -15.51
CA SER A 177 -20.17 1.19 -14.15
C SER A 177 -19.60 0.30 -13.04
N SER A 178 -18.33 -0.10 -13.14
CA SER A 178 -17.69 -1.15 -12.33
C SER A 178 -16.40 -0.70 -11.62
N SER A 179 -15.92 0.53 -11.85
CA SER A 179 -14.70 1.07 -11.24
C SER A 179 -14.99 1.97 -10.04
N LEU A 180 -14.00 2.14 -9.16
CA LEU A 180 -14.03 3.01 -7.97
C LEU A 180 -14.64 4.40 -8.23
N LEU A 181 -14.28 5.00 -9.38
CA LEU A 181 -14.69 6.35 -9.74
C LEU A 181 -16.11 6.41 -10.33
N SER A 182 -16.64 5.29 -10.83
CA SER A 182 -18.06 5.19 -11.20
C SER A 182 -18.97 5.27 -9.98
N THR A 183 -18.54 4.71 -8.84
CA THR A 183 -19.24 4.81 -7.55
C THR A 183 -19.21 6.22 -6.98
N LEU A 184 -18.17 7.00 -7.29
CA LEU A 184 -18.01 8.40 -6.86
C LEU A 184 -18.76 9.42 -7.74
N GLY A 185 -19.53 8.97 -8.74
CA GLY A 185 -20.47 9.83 -9.47
C GLY A 185 -19.87 10.73 -10.56
N TYR A 186 -18.60 10.55 -10.93
CA TYR A 186 -17.93 11.35 -11.98
C TYR A 186 -18.38 11.02 -13.44
N GLY A 187 -19.47 10.28 -13.61
CA GLY A 187 -20.00 9.81 -14.90
C GLY A 187 -21.41 10.31 -15.23
N ARG A 188 -21.82 11.47 -14.72
CA ARG A 188 -23.03 12.17 -15.20
C ARG A 188 -22.69 13.55 -15.73
#